data_AF-A0A3N0XDU5-F1
#
_entry.id   AF-A0A3N0XDU5-F1
#
_cell.length_a   1.000
_cell.length_b   1.000
_cell.length_c   1.000
_cell.angle_alpha   90.00
_cell.angle_beta   90.00
_cell.angle_gamma   90.00
#
_symmetry.space_group_name_H-M   'P 1'
#
loop_
_entity.id
_entity.type
_entity.pdbx_description
1 polymer ?
#
loop_
_entity_poly.entity_id
_entity_poly.type
_entity_poly.pdbx_seq_one_letter_code
_entity_poly.pdbx_strand_id
1 'polypeptide(L)'
;QASESKREQFRRYLEKAGVLDSLTNVLVALYEETEKPNNALDFIKHHLGVAGPEEDDSESLRLELNNLQKKYEQLVAENKELRNRLLQYEPAQEEGTE
;
A
#
# COMPACT_ATOMS: atom_id res chain seq x y z
N GLN A 1 -35.55 25.64 17.35
CA GLN A 1 -35.58 24.41 18.17
C GLN A 1 -35.39 23.11 17.37
N ALA A 2 -36.32 22.63 16.54
CA ALA A 2 -36.13 21.35 15.84
C ALA A 2 -34.94 21.34 14.85
N SER A 3 -34.64 22.47 14.23
CA SER A 3 -33.47 22.66 13.34
C SER A 3 -32.14 22.72 14.09
N GLU A 4 -32.10 23.36 15.26
CA GLU A 4 -30.92 23.41 16.13
C GLU A 4 -30.59 22.03 16.69
N SER A 5 -31.61 21.25 17.07
CA SER A 5 -31.45 19.86 17.51
C SER A 5 -30.81 18.98 16.44
N LYS A 6 -31.25 19.10 15.17
CA LYS A 6 -30.63 18.37 14.05
C LYS A 6 -29.18 18.78 13.80
N ARG A 7 -28.86 20.08 13.90
CA ARG A 7 -27.49 20.59 13.75
C ARG A 7 -26.56 20.06 14.85
N GLU A 8 -27.04 20.07 16.09
CA GLU A 8 -26.30 19.57 17.25
C GLU A 8 -26.07 18.06 17.15
N GLN A 9 -27.08 17.28 16.74
CA GLN A 9 -26.92 15.85 16.50
C GLN A 9 -25.87 15.55 15.42
N PHE A 10 -25.88 16.31 14.32
CA PHE A 10 -24.89 16.16 13.26
C PHE A 10 -23.48 16.52 13.73
N ARG A 11 -23.33 17.60 14.50
CA ARG A 11 -22.05 17.98 15.10
C ARG A 11 -21.50 16.87 16.00
N ARG A 12 -22.31 16.35 16.92
CA ARG A 12 -21.92 15.24 17.81
C ARG A 12 -21.55 13.98 17.05
N TYR A 13 -22.24 13.70 15.94
CA TYR A 13 -21.89 12.60 15.06
C TYR A 13 -20.49 12.77 14.47
N LEU A 14 -20.17 13.95 13.94
CA LEU A 14 -18.84 14.24 13.38
C LEU A 14 -17.73 14.19 14.46
N GLU A 15 -18.02 14.72 15.65
CA GLU A 15 -17.12 14.63 16.81
C GLU A 15 -16.88 13.16 17.20
N LYS A 16 -17.95 12.37 17.40
CA LYS A 16 -17.84 10.96 17.78
C LYS A 16 -17.15 10.10 16.72
N ALA A 17 -17.33 10.43 15.44
CA ALA A 17 -16.69 9.73 14.33
C ALA A 17 -15.23 10.18 14.08
N GLY A 18 -14.71 11.16 14.85
CA GLY A 18 -13.34 11.67 14.71
C GLY A 18 -13.10 12.52 13.47
N VAL A 19 -14.17 12.94 12.76
CA VAL A 19 -14.07 13.74 11.53
C VAL A 19 -13.48 15.11 11.84
N LEU A 20 -13.92 15.74 12.93
CA LEU A 20 -13.40 17.06 13.31
C LEU A 20 -11.93 17.00 13.73
N ASP A 21 -11.52 15.95 14.44
CA ASP A 21 -10.12 15.76 14.86
C ASP A 21 -9.22 15.56 13.64
N SER A 22 -9.65 14.74 12.68
CA SER A 22 -8.92 14.53 11.42
C SER A 22 -8.77 15.83 10.62
N LEU A 23 -9.87 16.58 10.42
CA LEU A 23 -9.82 17.87 9.74
C LEU A 23 -8.92 18.87 10.47
N THR A 24 -8.94 18.88 11.81
CA THR A 24 -8.09 19.74 12.63
C THR A 24 -6.62 19.39 12.43
N ASN A 25 -6.27 18.11 12.47
CA ASN A 25 -4.89 17.64 12.27
C ASN A 25 -4.35 18.03 10.89
N VAL A 26 -5.15 17.91 9.82
CA VAL A 26 -4.73 18.32 8.48
C VAL A 26 -4.50 19.83 8.39
N LEU A 27 -5.36 20.63 9.03
CA LEU A 27 -5.19 22.08 9.08
C LEU A 27 -3.97 22.50 9.91
N VAL A 28 -3.67 21.78 11.00
CA VAL A 28 -2.46 21.97 11.80
C VAL A 28 -1.22 21.65 10.97
N ALA A 29 -1.19 20.52 10.26
CA ALA A 29 -0.09 20.17 9.36
C ALA A 29 0.13 21.25 8.29
N LEU A 30 -0.94 21.74 7.66
CA LEU A 30 -0.85 22.85 6.71
C LEU A 30 -0.32 24.14 7.36
N TYR A 31 -0.66 24.39 8.63
CA TYR A 31 -0.18 25.56 9.37
C TYR A 31 1.29 25.43 9.80
N GLU A 32 1.75 24.23 10.13
CA GLU A 32 3.13 23.96 10.52
C GLU A 32 4.09 23.92 9.33
N GLU A 33 3.57 23.76 8.11
CA GLU A 33 4.40 23.66 6.91
C GLU A 33 5.27 24.90 6.70
N THR A 34 6.59 24.67 6.62
CA THR A 34 7.62 25.72 6.56
C THR A 34 7.55 26.51 5.26
N GLU A 35 7.27 25.83 4.15
CA GLU A 35 6.96 26.43 2.85
C GLU A 35 5.49 26.18 2.51
N LYS A 36 4.68 27.24 2.53
CA LYS A 36 3.24 27.08 2.24
C LYS A 36 3.04 26.57 0.81
N PRO A 37 2.24 25.50 0.62
CA PRO A 37 1.98 24.98 -0.70
C PRO A 37 1.25 26.04 -1.54
N ASN A 38 1.63 26.17 -2.80
CA ASN A 38 0.98 27.10 -3.75
C ASN A 38 -0.52 26.81 -3.90
N ASN A 39 -0.95 25.56 -3.69
CA ASN A 39 -2.35 25.16 -3.65
C ASN A 39 -2.70 24.43 -2.35
N ALA A 40 -3.20 25.18 -1.37
CA ALA A 40 -3.64 24.63 -0.08
C ALA A 40 -4.79 23.61 -0.19
N LEU A 41 -5.67 23.74 -1.20
CA LEU A 41 -6.77 22.80 -1.37
C LEU A 41 -6.28 21.42 -1.81
N ASP A 42 -5.26 21.36 -2.66
CA ASP A 42 -4.70 20.08 -3.10
C ASP A 42 -3.93 19.40 -1.96
N PHE A 43 -3.21 20.17 -1.13
CA PHE A 43 -2.60 19.66 0.10
C PHE A 43 -3.63 18.97 1.01
N ILE A 44 -4.77 19.64 1.25
CA ILE A 44 -5.85 19.11 2.09
C ILE A 44 -6.45 17.83 1.48
N LYS A 45 -6.69 17.80 0.16
CA LYS A 45 -7.23 16.59 -0.52
C LYS A 45 -6.29 15.39 -0.38
N HIS A 46 -4.99 15.60 -0.56
CA HIS A 46 -3.98 14.55 -0.41
C HIS A 46 -3.95 14.05 1.04
N HIS A 47 -3.87 14.95 2.02
CA HIS A 47 -3.80 14.59 3.44
C HIS A 47 -5.09 13.96 4.01
N LEU A 48 -6.24 14.18 3.38
CA LEU A 48 -7.50 13.51 3.73
C LEU A 48 -7.69 12.15 3.02
N GLY A 49 -6.73 11.69 2.21
CA GLY A 49 -6.85 10.48 1.41
C GLY A 49 -7.94 10.57 0.33
N VAL A 50 -8.29 11.79 -0.09
CA VAL A 50 -9.28 12.08 -1.15
C VAL A 50 -8.60 12.17 -2.52
N ALA A 51 -7.28 12.32 -2.56
CA ALA A 51 -6.52 11.88 -3.72
C ALA A 51 -6.75 10.35 -3.82
N GLY A 52 -7.24 9.86 -4.96
CA GLY A 52 -7.30 8.42 -5.22
C GLY A 52 -5.92 7.77 -5.02
N PRO A 53 -5.81 6.42 -5.08
CA PRO A 53 -4.51 5.76 -4.97
C PRO A 53 -3.52 6.51 -5.85
N GLU A 54 -2.48 7.08 -5.25
CA GLU A 54 -1.57 7.96 -5.95
C GLU A 54 -1.12 7.21 -7.21
N GLU A 55 -1.21 7.83 -8.38
CA GLU A 55 -0.78 7.14 -9.61
C GLU A 55 0.64 6.57 -9.45
N ASP A 56 1.48 7.24 -8.66
CA ASP A 56 2.80 6.77 -8.23
C ASP A 56 2.77 5.49 -7.38
N ASP A 57 1.86 5.36 -6.42
CA ASP A 57 1.72 4.14 -5.62
C ASP A 57 1.23 2.97 -6.48
N SER A 58 0.26 3.22 -7.37
CA SER A 58 -0.24 2.21 -8.29
C SER A 58 0.84 1.75 -9.28
N GLU A 59 1.61 2.67 -9.86
CA GLU A 59 2.68 2.34 -10.79
C GLU A 59 3.88 1.68 -10.08
N SER A 60 4.21 2.12 -8.86
CA SER A 60 5.23 1.48 -8.00
C SER A 60 4.85 0.04 -7.67
N LEU A 61 3.61 -0.20 -7.23
CA LEU A 61 3.08 -1.54 -6.95
C LEU A 61 3.08 -2.44 -8.20
N ARG A 62 2.74 -1.89 -9.38
CA ARG A 62 2.82 -2.63 -10.66
C ARG A 62 4.25 -3.01 -11.01
N LEU A 63 5.21 -2.10 -10.79
CA LEU A 63 6.62 -2.36 -11.05
C LEU A 63 7.16 -3.45 -10.10
N GLU A 64 6.82 -3.39 -8.82
CA GLU A 64 7.18 -4.42 -7.85
C GLU A 64 6.61 -5.79 -8.22
N LEU A 65 5.33 -5.86 -8.60
CA LEU A 65 4.71 -7.09 -9.09
C LEU A 65 5.45 -7.66 -10.30
N ASN A 66 5.79 -6.82 -11.29
CA ASN A 66 6.52 -7.25 -12.47
C ASN A 66 7.91 -7.80 -12.12
N ASN A 67 8.62 -7.11 -11.22
CA ASN A 67 9.94 -7.53 -10.76
C ASN A 67 9.89 -8.84 -9.97
N LEU A 68 8.89 -9.00 -9.12
CA LEU A 68 8.69 -10.22 -8.34
C LEU A 68 8.34 -11.41 -9.24
N GLN A 69 7.49 -11.18 -10.25
CA GLN A 69 7.13 -12.21 -11.23
C GLN A 69 8.35 -12.66 -12.05
N LYS A 70 9.19 -11.73 -12.53
CA LYS A 70 10.46 -12.07 -13.21
C LYS A 70 11.39 -12.89 -12.33
N LYS A 71 11.56 -12.51 -11.06
CA LYS A 71 12.38 -13.27 -10.10
C LYS A 71 11.81 -14.66 -9.87
N TYR A 72 10.50 -14.77 -9.71
CA TYR A 72 9.84 -16.07 -9.55
C TYR A 72 10.09 -16.99 -10.76
N GLU A 73 9.92 -16.48 -11.98
CA GLU A 73 10.18 -17.25 -13.20
C GLU A 73 11.64 -17.69 -13.31
N GLN A 74 12.60 -16.81 -12.97
CA GLN A 74 14.02 -17.15 -12.91
C GLN A 74 14.31 -18.25 -11.89
N LEU A 75 13.81 -18.12 -10.67
CA LEU A 75 14.00 -19.13 -9.62
C LEU A 75 13.37 -20.47 -10.02
N VAL A 76 12.20 -20.46 -10.66
CA VAL A 76 11.55 -21.70 -11.14
C VAL A 76 12.39 -22.37 -12.23
N ALA A 77 12.94 -21.60 -13.17
CA ALA A 77 13.81 -22.11 -14.22
C ALA A 77 15.10 -22.70 -13.65
N GLU A 78 15.75 -21.99 -12.73
CA GLU A 78 16.97 -22.45 -12.06
C GLU A 78 16.70 -23.70 -11.21
N ASN A 79 15.59 -23.73 -10.46
CA ASN A 79 15.21 -24.91 -9.67
C ASN A 79 15.00 -26.14 -10.56
N LYS A 80 14.35 -25.95 -11.72
CA LYS A 80 14.16 -27.02 -12.71
C LYS A 80 15.50 -27.51 -13.27
N GLU A 81 16.42 -26.61 -13.58
CA GLU A 81 17.76 -26.97 -14.06
C GLU A 81 18.56 -27.73 -12.99
N LEU A 82 18.57 -27.23 -11.76
CA LEU A 82 19.25 -27.87 -10.63
C LEU A 82 18.68 -29.26 -10.34
N ARG A 83 17.35 -29.43 -10.36
CA ARG A 83 16.70 -30.75 -10.23
C ARG A 83 17.11 -31.69 -11.35
N ASN A 84 17.14 -31.22 -12.59
CA ASN A 84 17.59 -32.04 -13.73
C ASN A 84 19.06 -32.44 -13.61
N ARG A 85 19.93 -31.55 -13.14
CA ARG A 85 21.33 -31.88 -12.86
C ARG A 85 21.44 -32.89 -11.72
N LEU A 86 20.71 -32.71 -10.61
CA LEU A 86 20.66 -33.65 -9.51
C LEU A 86 20.26 -35.06 -9.96
N LEU A 87 19.23 -35.17 -10.81
CA LEU A 87 18.80 -36.45 -11.40
C LEU A 87 19.89 -37.12 -12.25
N GLN A 88 20.82 -36.37 -12.83
CA GLN A 88 21.96 -36.94 -13.56
C GLN A 88 23.08 -37.43 -12.62
N TYR A 89 23.12 -36.92 -11.39
CA TYR A 89 24.09 -37.27 -10.35
C TYR A 89 23.50 -38.12 -9.22
N GLU A 90 22.26 -38.57 -9.34
CA GLU A 90 21.74 -39.78 -8.68
C GLU A 90 21.98 -40.97 -9.64
N PRO A 91 23.21 -41.51 -9.79
CA PRO A 91 23.33 -42.89 -10.17
C PRO A 91 22.69 -43.68 -9.04
N ALA A 92 21.83 -44.65 -9.40
CA ALA A 92 21.31 -45.72 -8.57
C ALA A 92 21.85 -45.69 -7.13
N GLN A 93 21.07 -45.21 -6.16
CA GLN A 93 21.28 -45.65 -4.79
C GLN A 93 21.09 -47.17 -4.81
N GLU A 94 22.22 -47.85 -4.92
CA GLU A 94 22.46 -49.22 -4.47
C GLU A 94 21.36 -50.22 -4.87
N GLU A 95 21.41 -50.66 -6.14
CA GLU A 95 21.42 -52.12 -6.37
C GLU A 95 22.75 -52.67 -5.81
N GLY A 96 22.92 -52.57 -4.49
CA GLY A 96 23.86 -53.36 -3.71
C GLY A 96 23.25 -54.74 -3.57
N THR A 97 23.35 -55.53 -4.64
CA THR A 97 23.38 -56.99 -4.52
C THR A 97 24.57 -57.36 -3.64
N GLU A 98 24.30 -57.73 -2.38
CA GLU A 98 24.86 -58.90 -1.66
C GLU A 98 24.23 -59.05 -0.27
#